data_AF-A0A383AEK0-F1
#
_entry.id   AF-A0A383AEK0-F1
#
_cell.length_a   1.000
_cell.length_b   1.000
_cell.length_c   1.000
_cell.angle_alpha   90.00
_cell.angle_beta   90.00
_cell.angle_gamma   90.00
#
_symmetry.space_group_name_H-M   'P 1'
#
loop_
_entity.id
_entity.type
_entity.pdbx_description
1 polymer ?
#
loop_
_entity_poly.entity_id
_entity_poly.type
_entity_poly.pdbx_seq_one_letter_code
_entity_poly.pdbx_strand_id
1 'polypeptide(L)'
;RKVRRSDLTIATVDHNIPTTDRSLPILDETSSIQIQTLEKNCQDFGIQLFGKNSKNQGIVHVIGPQLGITLPGTTIVCGDSHTSTQGAFGAFAFGIGTSEVEHVLATQTLWLEKPKSFEIIATGKRKNSFAITSKDIILSIIRQIGTSGGAGHVLEYSGDAISELSMEQRMTICNMSIEAGSRAGLIAPDEKTFDYLNKREFTPNNYDQLVSEWKENLQTDPNTKFDKSFTINVDHIAPQVSWGTNPAMVCD
;
A
#
# COMPACT_ATOMS: atom_id res chain seq x y z
N ARG A 1 15.04 -21.50 12.40
CA ARG A 1 16.00 -20.55 11.77
C ARG A 1 15.88 -19.22 12.51
N LYS A 2 16.94 -18.41 12.63
CA LYS A 2 16.82 -17.08 13.24
C LYS A 2 16.27 -16.09 12.20
N VAL A 3 15.41 -15.17 12.62
CA VAL A 3 14.98 -14.03 11.80
C VAL A 3 16.16 -13.05 11.67
N ARG A 4 16.51 -12.66 10.46
CA ARG A 4 17.74 -11.90 10.15
C ARG A 4 17.67 -10.45 10.63
N ARG A 5 16.53 -9.78 10.47
CA ARG A 5 16.28 -8.38 10.86
C ARG A 5 14.92 -8.25 11.54
N SER A 6 14.85 -8.68 12.79
CA SER A 6 13.64 -8.50 13.59
C SER A 6 13.33 -7.02 13.82
N ASP A 7 14.33 -6.15 13.79
CA ASP A 7 14.22 -4.69 13.85
C ASP A 7 13.53 -4.05 12.62
N LEU A 8 13.49 -4.77 11.50
CA LEU A 8 12.77 -4.37 10.28
C LEU A 8 11.48 -5.17 10.06
N THR A 9 11.08 -5.99 11.04
CA THR A 9 9.91 -6.87 10.92
C THR A 9 8.86 -6.47 11.94
N ILE A 10 7.65 -6.23 11.47
CA ILE A 10 6.49 -5.86 12.30
C ILE A 10 5.33 -6.78 11.96
N ALA A 11 4.58 -7.19 12.97
CA ALA A 11 3.39 -8.02 12.84
C ALA A 11 2.16 -7.32 13.42
N THR A 12 0.99 -7.64 12.87
CA THR A 12 -0.31 -7.31 13.47
C THR A 12 -1.28 -8.45 13.23
N VAL A 13 -2.40 -8.41 13.94
CA VAL A 13 -3.53 -9.33 13.74
C VAL A 13 -4.71 -8.52 13.24
N ASP A 14 -5.13 -8.73 11.99
CA ASP A 14 -6.24 -8.00 11.39
C ASP A 14 -7.25 -8.90 10.66
N HIS A 15 -6.84 -10.08 10.19
CA HIS A 15 -7.70 -11.00 9.46
C HIS A 15 -8.54 -11.94 10.35
N ASN A 16 -8.07 -12.21 11.58
CA ASN A 16 -8.64 -13.23 12.46
C ASN A 16 -9.33 -12.67 13.71
N ILE A 17 -9.34 -11.35 13.87
CA ILE A 17 -10.02 -10.71 15.00
C ILE A 17 -11.52 -10.70 14.70
N PRO A 18 -12.36 -11.34 15.53
CA PRO A 18 -13.80 -11.30 15.33
C PRO A 18 -14.35 -9.90 15.55
N THR A 19 -15.45 -9.57 14.88
CA THR A 19 -16.16 -8.29 15.04
C THR A 19 -17.05 -8.25 16.28
N THR A 20 -17.09 -9.33 17.07
CA THR A 20 -17.77 -9.41 18.37
C THR A 20 -17.04 -8.58 19.42
N ASP A 21 -17.68 -8.39 20.58
CA ASP A 21 -17.03 -7.72 21.72
C ASP A 21 -15.66 -8.35 22.03
N ARG A 22 -14.63 -7.50 22.04
CA ARG A 22 -13.23 -7.90 22.26
C ARG A 22 -12.98 -8.44 23.67
N SER A 23 -13.84 -8.11 24.64
CA SER A 23 -13.78 -8.66 26.00
C SER A 23 -14.11 -10.15 26.04
N LEU A 24 -14.82 -10.66 25.02
CA LEU A 24 -15.21 -12.06 24.92
C LEU A 24 -14.08 -12.95 24.37
N PRO A 25 -14.11 -14.25 24.68
CA PRO A 25 -13.22 -15.22 24.07
C PRO A 25 -13.48 -15.34 22.56
N ILE A 26 -12.43 -15.67 21.81
CA ILE A 26 -12.56 -16.03 20.39
C ILE A 26 -13.08 -17.46 20.33
N LEU A 27 -14.34 -17.61 19.91
CA LEU A 27 -15.02 -18.92 19.83
C LEU A 27 -14.54 -19.77 18.66
N ASP A 28 -14.08 -19.13 17.58
CA ASP A 28 -13.49 -19.85 16.45
C ASP A 28 -12.10 -20.38 16.84
N GLU A 29 -12.00 -21.69 17.02
CA GLU A 29 -10.79 -22.37 17.47
C GLU A 29 -9.62 -22.13 16.51
N THR A 30 -9.89 -22.12 15.19
CA THR A 30 -8.87 -21.90 14.16
C THR A 30 -8.24 -20.52 14.29
N SER A 31 -9.06 -19.47 14.37
CA SER A 31 -8.64 -18.09 14.56
C SER A 31 -7.86 -17.93 15.87
N SER A 32 -8.36 -18.53 16.96
CA SER A 32 -7.70 -18.53 18.26
C SER A 32 -6.30 -19.14 18.20
N ILE A 33 -6.16 -20.33 17.59
CA ILE A 33 -4.88 -21.01 17.42
C ILE A 33 -3.92 -20.18 16.57
N GLN A 34 -4.39 -19.60 15.46
CA GLN A 34 -3.57 -18.79 14.57
C GLN A 34 -3.03 -17.53 15.28
N ILE A 35 -3.86 -16.86 16.07
CA ILE A 35 -3.47 -15.67 16.85
C ILE A 35 -2.44 -16.05 17.91
N GLN A 36 -2.70 -17.09 18.71
CA GLN A 36 -1.77 -17.55 19.74
C GLN A 36 -0.43 -18.00 19.14
N THR A 37 -0.48 -18.66 17.97
CA THR A 37 0.72 -19.08 17.25
C THR A 37 1.55 -17.88 16.78
N LEU A 38 0.90 -16.84 16.24
CA LEU A 38 1.59 -15.62 15.84
C LEU A 38 2.18 -14.87 17.04
N GLU A 39 1.43 -14.75 18.14
CA GLU A 39 1.91 -14.14 19.40
C GLU A 39 3.16 -14.84 19.92
N LYS A 40 3.10 -16.17 20.02
CA LYS A 40 4.24 -16.99 20.43
C LYS A 40 5.43 -16.84 19.49
N ASN A 41 5.22 -16.90 18.18
CA ASN A 41 6.30 -16.75 17.21
C ASN A 41 6.95 -15.36 17.31
N CYS A 42 6.15 -14.30 17.43
CA CYS A 42 6.69 -12.95 17.57
C CYS A 42 7.53 -12.81 18.85
N GLN A 43 7.08 -13.39 19.95
CA GLN A 43 7.85 -13.45 21.19
C GLN A 43 9.15 -14.23 21.03
N ASP A 44 9.08 -15.45 20.50
CA ASP A 44 10.23 -16.36 20.34
C ASP A 44 11.31 -15.79 19.42
N PHE A 45 10.92 -15.02 18.39
CA PHE A 45 11.83 -14.42 17.42
C PHE A 45 12.14 -12.93 17.65
N GLY A 46 11.56 -12.31 18.69
CA GLY A 46 11.77 -10.89 19.00
C GLY A 46 11.22 -9.93 17.96
N ILE A 47 10.08 -10.26 17.34
CA ILE A 47 9.37 -9.43 16.37
C ILE A 47 8.35 -8.55 17.11
N GLN A 48 8.30 -7.27 16.77
CA GLN A 48 7.30 -6.34 17.30
C GLN A 48 5.90 -6.75 16.82
N LEU A 49 4.99 -7.00 17.76
CA LEU A 49 3.61 -7.40 17.47
C LEU A 49 2.60 -6.37 18.00
N PHE A 50 1.78 -5.84 17.11
CA PHE A 50 0.55 -5.12 17.45
C PHE A 50 -0.63 -6.09 17.51
N GLY A 51 -0.67 -6.88 18.59
CA GLY A 51 -1.67 -7.93 18.83
C GLY A 51 -3.03 -7.39 19.32
N LYS A 52 -3.99 -8.28 19.61
CA LYS A 52 -5.40 -7.96 19.91
C LYS A 52 -5.61 -6.80 20.89
N ASN A 53 -4.77 -6.71 21.92
CA ASN A 53 -4.90 -5.74 23.02
C ASN A 53 -4.07 -4.45 22.80
N SER A 54 -3.32 -4.35 21.70
CA SER A 54 -2.56 -3.15 21.38
C SER A 54 -3.48 -2.03 20.90
N LYS A 55 -3.27 -0.81 21.40
CA LYS A 55 -3.91 0.40 20.85
C LYS A 55 -3.56 0.66 19.38
N ASN A 56 -2.45 0.08 18.92
CA ASN A 56 -1.91 0.22 17.57
C ASN A 56 -2.29 -0.98 16.68
N GLN A 57 -3.14 -1.91 17.14
CA GLN A 57 -3.67 -2.98 16.30
C GLN A 57 -4.68 -2.41 15.30
N GLY A 58 -4.54 -2.82 14.03
CA GLY A 58 -5.42 -2.41 12.96
C GLY A 58 -5.03 -3.12 11.66
N ILE A 59 -5.71 -2.75 10.57
CA ILE A 59 -5.42 -3.30 9.24
C ILE A 59 -3.96 -3.01 8.89
N VAL A 60 -3.22 -4.04 8.47
CA VAL A 60 -1.76 -3.97 8.26
C VAL A 60 -1.36 -2.79 7.37
N HIS A 61 -2.15 -2.51 6.33
CA HIS A 61 -1.85 -1.44 5.39
C HIS A 61 -2.18 -0.03 5.88
N VAL A 62 -2.95 0.08 6.96
CA VAL A 62 -3.33 1.34 7.60
C VAL A 62 -2.36 1.69 8.71
N ILE A 63 -2.02 0.70 9.55
CA ILE A 63 -1.15 0.95 10.70
C ILE A 63 0.28 1.28 10.31
N GLY A 64 0.79 0.70 9.21
CA GLY A 64 2.14 0.98 8.70
C GLY A 64 2.42 2.48 8.55
N PRO A 65 1.66 3.19 7.70
CA PRO A 65 1.86 4.63 7.52
C PRO A 65 1.37 5.45 8.73
N GLN A 66 0.28 5.06 9.39
CA GLN A 66 -0.23 5.76 10.58
C GLN A 66 0.82 5.86 11.70
N LEU A 67 1.68 4.84 11.82
CA LEU A 67 2.73 4.75 12.80
C LEU A 67 4.09 5.27 12.30
N GLY A 68 4.23 5.62 11.02
CA GLY A 68 5.49 6.08 10.43
C GLY A 68 6.47 4.94 10.08
N ILE A 69 5.97 3.71 9.94
CA ILE A 69 6.76 2.54 9.52
C ILE A 69 6.99 2.59 8.00
N THR A 70 5.99 3.06 7.26
CA THR A 70 6.07 3.21 5.81
C THR A 70 6.75 4.53 5.48
N LEU A 71 7.95 4.45 4.90
CA LEU A 71 8.76 5.61 4.54
C LEU A 71 9.03 5.63 3.02
N PRO A 72 9.14 6.82 2.40
CA PRO A 72 9.54 6.94 1.01
C PRO A 72 10.87 6.24 0.68
N GLY A 73 10.97 5.65 -0.50
CA GLY A 73 12.17 4.96 -1.00
C GLY A 73 12.43 3.59 -0.37
N THR A 74 11.60 3.14 0.58
CA THR A 74 11.74 1.81 1.16
C THR A 74 11.20 0.72 0.23
N THR A 75 11.70 -0.51 0.39
CA THR A 75 11.06 -1.70 -0.17
C THR A 75 10.29 -2.41 0.93
N ILE A 76 8.98 -2.60 0.75
CA ILE A 76 8.09 -3.19 1.76
C ILE A 76 7.42 -4.41 1.18
N VAL A 77 7.52 -5.54 1.88
CA VAL A 77 6.85 -6.78 1.49
C VAL A 77 6.04 -7.31 2.65
N CYS A 78 4.86 -7.83 2.35
CA CYS A 78 3.98 -8.47 3.33
C CYS A 78 3.29 -9.66 2.68
N GLY A 79 2.85 -10.62 3.50
CA GLY A 79 2.08 -11.79 3.07
C GLY A 79 0.66 -11.48 2.59
N ASP A 80 0.42 -10.26 2.10
CA ASP A 80 -0.88 -9.72 1.73
C ASP A 80 -0.78 -9.00 0.37
N SER A 81 -1.76 -9.21 -0.51
CA SER A 81 -1.77 -8.67 -1.87
C SER A 81 -1.82 -7.14 -1.93
N HIS A 82 -2.51 -6.50 -1.00
CA HIS A 82 -2.78 -5.05 -0.98
C HIS A 82 -1.65 -4.25 -0.34
N THR A 83 -0.49 -4.87 -0.12
CA THR A 83 0.75 -4.19 0.29
C THR A 83 1.12 -3.04 -0.66
N SER A 84 0.65 -3.10 -1.91
CA SER A 84 0.66 -2.01 -2.88
C SER A 84 0.20 -0.66 -2.33
N THR A 85 -0.69 -0.65 -1.33
CA THR A 85 -1.15 0.55 -0.62
C THR A 85 0.00 1.45 -0.19
N GLN A 86 1.11 0.87 0.27
CA GLN A 86 2.25 1.62 0.81
C GLN A 86 3.00 2.43 -0.26
N GLY A 87 2.84 2.10 -1.54
CA GLY A 87 3.45 2.89 -2.59
C GLY A 87 2.81 4.27 -2.80
N ALA A 88 1.69 4.57 -2.14
CA ALA A 88 1.19 5.94 -2.00
C ALA A 88 2.18 6.90 -1.31
N PHE A 89 3.18 6.34 -0.60
CA PHE A 89 4.25 7.07 0.08
C PHE A 89 5.56 7.06 -0.72
N GLY A 90 5.56 6.61 -1.97
CA GLY A 90 6.80 6.43 -2.75
C GLY A 90 7.64 5.23 -2.30
N ALA A 91 7.03 4.25 -1.63
CA ALA A 91 7.69 2.99 -1.27
C ALA A 91 7.44 1.92 -2.34
N PHE A 92 8.48 1.16 -2.71
CA PHE A 92 8.29 -0.01 -3.57
C PHE A 92 7.70 -1.17 -2.77
N ALA A 93 6.38 -1.28 -2.79
CA ALA A 93 5.64 -2.16 -1.90
C ALA A 93 4.73 -3.15 -2.62
N PHE A 94 4.83 -4.43 -2.28
CA PHE A 94 4.11 -5.50 -2.97
C PHE A 94 3.92 -6.75 -2.10
N GLY A 95 2.85 -7.50 -2.40
CA GLY A 95 2.54 -8.76 -1.75
C GLY A 95 3.46 -9.90 -2.17
N ILE A 96 3.75 -10.78 -1.21
CA ILE A 96 4.60 -11.97 -1.40
C ILE A 96 3.94 -13.22 -0.79
N GLY A 97 4.28 -14.39 -1.31
CA GLY A 97 3.79 -15.68 -0.81
C GLY A 97 4.50 -16.15 0.46
N THR A 98 3.95 -17.17 1.14
CA THR A 98 4.50 -17.70 2.41
C THR A 98 5.98 -18.12 2.30
N SER A 99 6.37 -18.78 1.21
CA SER A 99 7.77 -19.19 1.00
C SER A 99 8.71 -17.99 0.82
N GLU A 100 8.22 -16.92 0.18
CA GLU A 100 8.97 -15.66 0.03
C GLU A 100 9.06 -14.92 1.37
N VAL A 101 8.00 -14.95 2.20
CA VAL A 101 8.03 -14.40 3.57
C VAL A 101 9.11 -15.11 4.39
N GLU A 102 9.14 -16.44 4.38
CA GLU A 102 10.19 -17.19 5.07
C GLU A 102 11.59 -16.80 4.55
N HIS A 103 11.74 -16.66 3.23
CA HIS A 103 12.99 -16.26 2.62
C HIS A 103 13.42 -14.87 3.07
N VAL A 104 12.55 -13.87 3.05
CA VAL A 104 12.83 -12.50 3.50
C VAL A 104 13.15 -12.46 5.01
N LEU A 105 12.44 -13.24 5.83
CA LEU A 105 12.74 -13.37 7.26
C LEU A 105 14.14 -13.97 7.47
N ALA A 106 14.57 -14.91 6.62
CA ALA A 106 15.88 -15.57 6.72
C ALA A 106 17.02 -14.74 6.11
N THR A 107 16.78 -13.99 5.04
CA THR A 107 17.83 -13.40 4.19
C THR A 107 17.73 -11.90 4.00
N GLN A 108 16.56 -11.28 4.22
CA GLN A 108 16.29 -9.86 3.89
C GLN A 108 16.56 -9.51 2.43
N THR A 109 16.42 -10.49 1.57
CA THR A 109 16.54 -10.34 0.12
C THR A 109 15.39 -11.07 -0.54
N LEU A 110 15.07 -10.71 -1.77
CA LEU A 110 14.12 -11.44 -2.60
C LEU A 110 14.60 -11.38 -4.05
N TRP A 111 14.45 -12.50 -4.77
CA TRP A 111 14.69 -12.51 -6.21
C TRP A 111 13.41 -12.10 -6.94
N LEU A 112 13.52 -11.15 -7.86
CA LEU A 112 12.40 -10.66 -8.65
C LEU A 112 12.83 -10.48 -10.10
N GLU A 113 11.93 -10.80 -11.02
CA GLU A 113 12.04 -10.28 -12.38
C GLU A 113 11.74 -8.78 -12.35
N LYS A 114 12.59 -7.99 -13.02
CA LYS A 114 12.42 -6.53 -13.06
C LYS A 114 11.10 -6.19 -13.78
N PRO A 115 10.12 -5.57 -13.11
CA PRO A 115 8.88 -5.20 -13.76
C PRO A 115 9.11 -4.04 -14.73
N LYS A 116 8.25 -3.97 -15.75
CA LYS A 116 8.19 -2.83 -16.68
C LYS A 116 7.52 -1.63 -16.01
N SER A 117 7.75 -0.42 -16.53
CA SER A 117 7.15 0.80 -16.00
C SER A 117 5.86 1.15 -16.76
N PHE A 118 4.78 1.47 -16.04
CA PHE A 118 3.51 1.89 -16.64
C PHE A 118 3.00 3.15 -15.96
N GLU A 119 3.06 4.27 -16.67
CA GLU A 119 2.56 5.56 -16.19
C GLU A 119 1.04 5.69 -16.38
N ILE A 120 0.36 6.15 -15.34
CA ILE A 120 -1.04 6.53 -15.34
C ILE A 120 -1.15 8.00 -14.95
N ILE A 121 -1.44 8.85 -15.94
CA ILE A 121 -1.56 10.29 -15.77
C ILE A 121 -3.03 10.66 -15.57
N ALA A 122 -3.39 11.18 -14.40
CA ALA A 122 -4.73 11.71 -14.13
C ALA A 122 -4.73 13.24 -14.23
N THR A 123 -5.34 13.77 -15.28
CA THR A 123 -5.44 15.21 -15.58
C THR A 123 -6.81 15.76 -15.20
N GLY A 124 -6.92 17.09 -15.11
CA GLY A 124 -8.18 17.78 -14.79
C GLY A 124 -8.45 17.89 -13.29
N LYS A 125 -9.68 18.29 -12.93
CA LYS A 125 -10.12 18.47 -11.54
C LYS A 125 -11.47 17.83 -11.31
N ARG A 126 -11.61 17.20 -10.14
CA ARG A 126 -12.89 16.58 -9.74
C ARG A 126 -13.96 17.67 -9.58
N LYS A 127 -14.99 17.64 -10.43
CA LYS A 127 -16.10 18.62 -10.43
C LYS A 127 -16.75 18.81 -9.06
N ASN A 128 -16.89 17.71 -8.33
CA ASN A 128 -17.35 17.70 -6.95
C ASN A 128 -16.56 16.65 -6.17
N SER A 129 -15.60 17.08 -5.35
CA SER A 129 -14.71 16.19 -4.60
C SER A 129 -15.40 15.38 -3.49
N PHE A 130 -16.64 15.73 -3.13
CA PHE A 130 -17.48 14.96 -2.21
C PHE A 130 -18.21 13.80 -2.90
N ALA A 131 -18.60 13.99 -4.16
CA ALA A 131 -19.31 12.97 -4.94
C ALA A 131 -18.35 12.09 -5.76
N ILE A 132 -17.26 12.68 -6.26
CA ILE A 132 -16.21 12.02 -7.02
C ILE A 132 -14.98 11.97 -6.13
N THR A 133 -14.61 10.76 -5.73
CA THR A 133 -13.55 10.42 -4.79
C THR A 133 -12.36 9.79 -5.51
N SER A 134 -11.29 9.49 -4.77
CA SER A 134 -10.19 8.67 -5.30
C SER A 134 -10.65 7.27 -5.71
N LYS A 135 -11.67 6.71 -5.04
CA LYS A 135 -12.24 5.42 -5.41
C LYS A 135 -12.83 5.45 -6.82
N ASP A 136 -13.49 6.53 -7.19
CA ASP A 136 -14.09 6.70 -8.51
C ASP A 136 -13.01 6.82 -9.60
N ILE A 137 -11.90 7.52 -9.29
CA ILE A 137 -10.74 7.62 -10.18
C ILE A 137 -10.16 6.22 -10.45
N ILE A 138 -9.82 5.46 -9.41
CA ILE A 138 -9.17 4.15 -9.61
C ILE A 138 -10.11 3.11 -10.23
N LEU A 139 -11.40 3.14 -9.91
CA LEU A 139 -12.38 2.29 -10.59
C LEU A 139 -12.49 2.64 -12.08
N SER A 140 -12.51 3.94 -12.43
CA SER A 140 -12.55 4.38 -13.83
C SER A 140 -11.29 3.97 -14.60
N ILE A 141 -10.12 4.02 -13.94
CA ILE A 141 -8.86 3.49 -14.50
C ILE A 141 -8.98 1.98 -14.74
N ILE A 142 -9.34 1.19 -13.73
CA ILE A 142 -9.44 -0.28 -13.81
C ILE A 142 -10.47 -0.70 -14.87
N ARG A 143 -11.59 0.01 -14.99
CA ARG A 143 -12.60 -0.20 -16.05
C ARG A 143 -11.99 -0.10 -17.44
N GLN A 144 -11.09 0.85 -17.66
CA GLN A 144 -10.52 1.15 -18.98
C GLN A 144 -9.32 0.27 -19.32
N ILE A 145 -8.43 0.00 -18.35
CA ILE A 145 -7.23 -0.81 -18.60
C ILE A 145 -7.48 -2.32 -18.38
N GLY A 146 -8.57 -2.67 -17.68
CA GLY A 146 -8.94 -4.04 -17.33
C GLY A 146 -8.15 -4.61 -16.15
N THR A 147 -8.59 -5.77 -15.65
CA THR A 147 -7.97 -6.46 -14.50
C THR A 147 -6.58 -7.05 -14.77
N SER A 148 -6.16 -7.09 -16.03
CA SER A 148 -4.82 -7.49 -16.45
C SER A 148 -4.03 -6.34 -17.09
N GLY A 149 -4.55 -5.11 -17.02
CA GLY A 149 -3.96 -3.95 -17.68
C GLY A 149 -2.55 -3.60 -17.22
N GLY A 150 -2.24 -3.88 -15.95
CA GLY A 150 -0.94 -3.66 -15.30
C GLY A 150 -0.09 -4.93 -15.14
N ALA A 151 -0.49 -6.07 -15.71
CA ALA A 151 0.25 -7.32 -15.56
C ALA A 151 1.71 -7.17 -16.06
N GLY A 152 2.67 -7.57 -15.22
CA GLY A 152 4.11 -7.46 -15.51
C GLY A 152 4.68 -6.04 -15.39
N HIS A 153 3.90 -5.07 -14.92
CA HIS A 153 4.32 -3.69 -14.74
C HIS A 153 4.24 -3.27 -13.27
N VAL A 154 4.88 -2.14 -12.96
CA VAL A 154 4.59 -1.30 -11.79
C VAL A 154 3.87 -0.07 -12.30
N LEU A 155 2.76 0.28 -11.65
CA LEU A 155 1.98 1.47 -11.98
C LEU A 155 2.59 2.68 -11.27
N GLU A 156 2.83 3.76 -12.01
CA GLU A 156 3.16 5.06 -11.44
C GLU A 156 2.00 6.01 -11.71
N TYR A 157 1.39 6.55 -10.65
CA TYR A 157 0.27 7.48 -10.76
C TYR A 157 0.76 8.91 -10.61
N SER A 158 0.47 9.74 -11.61
CA SER A 158 0.92 11.13 -11.69
C SER A 158 -0.20 12.06 -12.18
N GLY A 159 0.10 13.35 -12.24
CA GLY A 159 -0.81 14.39 -12.72
C GLY A 159 -1.56 15.14 -11.61
N ASP A 160 -2.10 16.31 -11.97
CA ASP A 160 -2.70 17.27 -11.04
C ASP A 160 -3.78 16.64 -10.16
N ALA A 161 -4.60 15.74 -10.72
CA ALA A 161 -5.67 15.09 -9.98
C ALA A 161 -5.15 14.18 -8.86
N ILE A 162 -3.98 13.55 -9.04
CA ILE A 162 -3.31 12.73 -8.00
C ILE A 162 -2.64 13.63 -6.95
N SER A 163 -1.96 14.68 -7.41
CA SER A 163 -1.30 15.66 -6.54
C SER A 163 -2.29 16.34 -5.59
N GLU A 164 -3.52 16.61 -6.03
CA GLU A 164 -4.58 17.21 -5.22
C GLU A 164 -5.14 16.28 -4.11
N LEU A 165 -4.95 14.96 -4.19
CA LEU A 165 -5.47 14.00 -3.20
C LEU A 165 -4.82 14.13 -1.82
N SER A 166 -5.55 13.75 -0.76
CA SER A 166 -4.96 13.49 0.56
C SER A 166 -4.15 12.18 0.55
N MET A 167 -3.37 11.91 1.60
CA MET A 167 -2.63 10.64 1.68
C MET A 167 -3.54 9.42 1.71
N GLU A 168 -4.67 9.47 2.42
CA GLU A 168 -5.65 8.37 2.46
C GLU A 168 -6.30 8.14 1.08
N GLN A 169 -6.53 9.23 0.35
CA GLN A 169 -7.03 9.14 -1.02
C GLN A 169 -5.99 8.53 -1.96
N ARG A 170 -4.70 8.86 -1.81
CA ARG A 170 -3.59 8.21 -2.54
C ARG A 170 -3.43 6.74 -2.18
N MET A 171 -3.55 6.40 -0.90
CA MET A 171 -3.57 5.02 -0.41
C MET A 171 -4.69 4.22 -1.10
N THR A 172 -5.87 4.82 -1.29
CA THR A 172 -6.98 4.18 -2.01
C THR A 172 -6.61 3.85 -3.47
N ILE A 173 -5.90 4.76 -4.16
CA ILE A 173 -5.42 4.53 -5.53
C ILE A 173 -4.41 3.37 -5.56
N CYS A 174 -3.34 3.45 -4.75
CA CYS A 174 -2.27 2.46 -4.79
C CYS A 174 -2.74 1.09 -4.30
N ASN A 175 -3.63 1.03 -3.31
CA ASN A 175 -4.28 -0.18 -2.81
C ASN A 175 -4.86 -0.99 -3.97
N MET A 176 -5.62 -0.33 -4.86
CA MET A 176 -6.32 -1.01 -5.94
C MET A 176 -5.49 -1.29 -7.20
N SER A 177 -4.17 -1.08 -7.13
CA SER A 177 -3.26 -1.44 -8.24
C SER A 177 -3.26 -2.95 -8.52
N ILE A 178 -3.53 -3.76 -7.49
CA ILE A 178 -3.60 -5.21 -7.62
C ILE A 178 -4.83 -5.65 -8.42
N GLU A 179 -5.96 -4.96 -8.29
CA GLU A 179 -7.16 -5.19 -9.09
C GLU A 179 -6.97 -4.81 -10.56
N ALA A 180 -6.00 -3.94 -10.89
CA ALA A 180 -5.54 -3.69 -12.27
C ALA A 180 -4.53 -4.74 -12.77
N GLY A 181 -4.15 -5.71 -11.93
CA GLY A 181 -3.19 -6.76 -12.25
C GLY A 181 -1.73 -6.38 -12.02
N SER A 182 -1.45 -5.20 -11.46
CA SER A 182 -0.09 -4.77 -11.11
C SER A 182 0.30 -5.23 -9.71
N ARG A 183 1.56 -5.61 -9.51
CA ARG A 183 2.05 -6.01 -8.17
C ARG A 183 2.29 -4.82 -7.24
N ALA A 184 2.48 -3.62 -7.79
CA ALA A 184 2.74 -2.40 -7.03
C ALA A 184 2.16 -1.16 -7.74
N GLY A 185 1.89 -0.13 -6.95
CA GLY A 185 1.49 1.18 -7.42
C GLY A 185 2.26 2.25 -6.67
N LEU A 186 2.80 3.24 -7.37
CA LEU A 186 3.68 4.27 -6.82
C LEU A 186 3.08 5.65 -7.06
N ILE A 187 3.18 6.51 -6.04
CA ILE A 187 3.00 7.95 -6.16
C ILE A 187 4.25 8.60 -5.59
N ALA A 188 4.86 9.51 -6.34
CA ALA A 188 6.05 10.23 -5.88
C ALA A 188 5.72 11.00 -4.59
N PRO A 189 6.59 10.95 -3.57
CA PRO A 189 6.34 11.62 -2.30
C PRO A 189 6.44 13.14 -2.47
N ASP A 190 5.54 13.87 -1.84
CA ASP A 190 5.52 15.34 -1.85
C ASP A 190 5.28 15.91 -0.44
N GLU A 191 5.07 17.22 -0.34
CA GLU A 191 4.81 17.90 0.93
C GLU A 191 3.70 17.24 1.75
N LYS A 192 2.63 16.73 1.13
CA LYS A 192 1.55 16.04 1.85
C LYS A 192 2.02 14.73 2.44
N THR A 193 2.87 14.00 1.72
CA THR A 193 3.51 12.78 2.22
C THR A 193 4.40 13.10 3.41
N PHE A 194 5.23 14.14 3.30
CA PHE A 194 6.16 14.52 4.37
C PHE A 194 5.43 15.03 5.61
N ASP A 195 4.38 15.84 5.45
CA ASP A 195 3.57 16.32 6.57
C ASP A 195 2.82 15.19 7.26
N TYR A 196 2.29 14.24 6.50
CA TYR A 196 1.56 13.09 7.05
C TYR A 196 2.43 12.23 7.96
N LEU A 197 3.67 11.97 7.56
CA LEU A 197 4.62 11.10 8.26
C LEU A 197 5.39 11.82 9.38
N ASN A 198 5.33 13.16 9.44
CA ASN A 198 6.06 13.90 10.45
C ASN A 198 5.58 13.56 11.86
N LYS A 199 6.52 13.37 12.80
CA LYS A 199 6.27 13.09 14.23
C LYS A 199 5.40 11.86 14.54
N ARG A 200 5.34 10.87 13.64
CA ARG A 200 4.74 9.57 13.97
C ARG A 200 5.67 8.78 14.89
N GLU A 201 5.11 7.78 15.56
CA GLU A 201 5.78 7.00 16.61
C GLU A 201 7.10 6.38 16.15
N PHE A 202 7.16 5.88 14.91
CA PHE A 202 8.33 5.22 14.32
C PHE A 202 9.07 6.07 13.28
N THR A 203 8.69 7.33 13.11
CA THR A 203 9.40 8.23 12.20
C THR A 203 10.84 8.46 12.70
N PRO A 204 11.88 8.31 11.85
CA PRO A 204 13.26 8.47 12.27
C PRO A 204 13.59 9.87 12.79
N ASN A 205 14.54 9.97 13.72
CA ASN A 205 14.95 11.27 14.29
C ASN A 205 15.61 12.21 13.27
N ASN A 206 16.23 11.67 12.22
CA ASN A 206 16.85 12.43 11.12
C ASN A 206 15.84 12.78 10.00
N TYR A 207 14.57 12.95 10.34
CA TYR A 207 13.48 13.12 9.37
C TYR A 207 13.68 14.28 8.39
N ASP A 208 14.12 15.44 8.86
CA ASP A 208 14.33 16.62 7.99
C ASP A 208 15.42 16.39 6.93
N GLN A 209 16.46 15.62 7.28
CA GLN A 209 17.47 15.19 6.34
C GLN A 209 16.88 14.23 5.30
N LEU A 210 16.11 13.23 5.75
CA LEU A 210 15.45 12.27 4.85
C LEU A 210 14.49 12.96 3.89
N VAL A 211 13.71 13.95 4.35
CA VAL A 211 12.84 14.76 3.49
C VAL A 211 13.64 15.46 2.40
N SER A 212 14.82 16.01 2.72
CA SER A 212 15.69 16.64 1.73
C SER A 212 16.18 15.62 0.69
N GLU A 213 16.61 14.44 1.14
CA GLU A 213 17.04 13.35 0.26
C GLU A 213 15.91 12.82 -0.62
N TRP A 214 14.69 12.68 -0.08
CA TRP A 214 13.52 12.22 -0.81
C TRP A 214 13.08 13.21 -1.89
N LYS A 215 13.10 14.52 -1.60
CA LYS A 215 12.79 15.56 -2.60
C LYS A 215 13.76 15.53 -3.77
N GLU A 216 15.03 15.24 -3.52
CA GLU A 216 16.07 15.21 -4.54
C GLU A 216 16.03 13.91 -5.38
N ASN A 217 15.73 12.76 -4.76
CA ASN A 217 16.01 11.45 -5.38
C ASN A 217 14.78 10.60 -5.70
N LEU A 218 13.58 10.95 -5.21
CA LEU A 218 12.38 10.12 -5.36
C LEU A 218 11.33 10.71 -6.31
N GLN A 219 11.76 11.59 -7.21
CA GLN A 219 10.94 12.08 -8.31
C GLN A 219 11.34 11.40 -9.61
N THR A 220 10.38 11.24 -10.51
CA THR A 220 10.65 10.74 -11.85
C THR A 220 11.46 11.75 -12.64
N ASP A 221 12.55 11.29 -13.24
CA ASP A 221 13.44 12.15 -14.02
C ASP A 221 12.70 12.76 -15.23
N PRO A 222 12.98 14.03 -15.57
CA PRO A 222 12.44 14.64 -16.78
C PRO A 222 12.76 13.82 -18.04
N ASN A 223 11.77 13.64 -18.91
CA ASN A 223 11.88 12.87 -20.16
C ASN A 223 12.08 11.35 -19.96
N THR A 224 11.80 10.82 -18.78
CA THR A 224 11.70 9.36 -18.56
C THR A 224 10.73 8.74 -19.56
N LYS A 225 11.14 7.64 -20.18
CA LYS A 225 10.29 6.86 -21.08
C LYS A 225 9.74 5.67 -20.32
N PHE A 226 8.43 5.66 -20.15
CA PHE A 226 7.72 4.51 -19.60
C PHE A 226 7.52 3.43 -20.68
N ASP A 227 7.53 2.15 -20.28
CA ASP A 227 7.24 1.05 -21.19
C ASP A 227 5.79 1.11 -21.71
N LYS A 228 4.90 1.69 -20.90
CA LYS A 228 3.48 1.91 -21.23
C LYS A 228 3.00 3.22 -20.59
N SER A 229 2.02 3.88 -21.21
CA SER A 229 1.36 5.06 -20.64
C SER A 229 -0.15 5.03 -20.88
N PHE A 230 -0.89 5.62 -19.96
CA PHE A 230 -2.34 5.81 -20.02
C PHE A 230 -2.70 7.14 -19.39
N THR A 231 -3.66 7.87 -19.99
CA THR A 231 -4.10 9.17 -19.48
C THR A 231 -5.61 9.17 -19.29
N ILE A 232 -6.06 9.67 -18.15
CA ILE A 232 -7.47 9.83 -17.81
C ILE A 232 -7.76 11.28 -17.42
N ASN A 233 -8.83 11.85 -17.96
CA ASN A 233 -9.32 13.17 -17.55
C ASN A 233 -10.41 13.01 -16.49
N VAL A 234 -10.15 13.48 -15.26
CA VAL A 234 -11.07 13.36 -14.12
C VAL A 234 -12.25 14.33 -14.19
N ASP A 235 -12.24 15.32 -15.10
CA ASP A 235 -13.37 16.25 -15.32
C ASP A 235 -14.64 15.53 -15.80
N HIS A 236 -14.46 14.36 -16.42
CA HIS A 236 -15.52 13.57 -17.04
C HIS A 236 -15.93 12.36 -16.21
N ILE A 237 -15.31 12.15 -15.04
CA ILE A 237 -15.67 11.04 -14.16
C ILE A 237 -16.97 11.38 -13.42
N ALA A 238 -17.92 10.44 -13.45
CA ALA A 238 -19.08 10.40 -12.57
C ALA A 238 -18.78 9.46 -11.38
N PRO A 239 -19.59 9.46 -10.30
CA PRO A 239 -19.49 8.42 -9.28
C PRO A 239 -19.47 7.03 -9.92
N GLN A 240 -18.61 6.14 -9.44
CA GLN A 240 -18.39 4.82 -10.02
C GLN A 240 -18.76 3.73 -9.00
N VAL A 241 -19.40 2.67 -9.49
CA VAL A 241 -19.67 1.46 -8.72
C VAL A 241 -19.14 0.26 -9.48
N SER A 242 -18.35 -0.59 -8.81
CA SER A 242 -18.03 -1.92 -9.34
C SER A 242 -19.06 -2.94 -8.83
N TRP A 243 -19.54 -3.81 -9.71
CA TRP A 243 -20.51 -4.85 -9.40
C TRP A 243 -20.25 -6.10 -10.25
N GLY A 244 -20.66 -7.27 -9.77
CA GLY A 244 -20.45 -8.54 -10.48
C GLY A 244 -19.27 -9.34 -9.95
N THR A 245 -18.57 -10.05 -10.83
CA THR A 245 -17.55 -11.04 -10.44
C THR A 245 -16.11 -10.59 -10.69
N ASN A 246 -15.90 -9.39 -11.25
CA ASN A 246 -14.56 -8.82 -11.37
C ASN A 246 -14.55 -7.30 -11.12
N PRO A 247 -13.45 -6.74 -10.57
CA PRO A 247 -13.36 -5.31 -10.23
C PRO A 247 -13.49 -4.33 -11.40
N ALA A 248 -13.26 -4.77 -12.64
CA ALA A 248 -13.37 -3.92 -13.84
C ALA A 248 -14.81 -3.78 -14.36
N MET A 249 -15.76 -4.57 -13.85
CA MET A 249 -17.18 -4.38 -14.12
C MET A 249 -17.69 -3.15 -13.36
N VAL A 250 -17.42 -1.97 -13.94
CA VAL A 250 -17.72 -0.67 -13.36
C VAL A 250 -18.77 0.06 -14.18
N CYS A 251 -19.74 0.67 -13.50
CA CYS A 251 -20.72 1.58 -14.07
C CYS A 251 -20.68 2.97 -13.41
N ASP A 252 -21.10 3.96 -14.16
CA ASP A 252 -21.40 5.34 -13.75
C ASP A 252 -22.85 5.51 -13.26
#